data_AF-A0A382FEZ5-F1
#
_entry.id   AF-A0A382FEZ5-F1
#
_cell.length_a   1.000
_cell.length_b   1.000
_cell.length_c   1.000
_cell.angle_alpha   90.00
_cell.angle_beta   90.00
_cell.angle_gamma   90.00
#
_symmetry.space_group_name_H-M   'P 1'
#
loop_
_entity.id
_entity.type
_entity.pdbx_description
1 polymer ?
#
loop_
_entity_poly.entity_id
_entity_poly.type
_entity_poly.pdbx_seq_one_letter_code
_entity_poly.pdbx_strand_id
1 'polypeptide(L)'
;VHEQVGGVTAALDVMIALGTHQPMNEEAIECRLEITHDERTGPYATVQFFNHAWDDPGALRDIGTIPAQEIGDLSGGLFEMDVPVKVNAALFDYDQIIIVGPVFPHEVVGFSGGNKYLFPGVAGPEVLHFFHWLAAVITTPKIIGHKWTPVRKVVDRAGSMVKIPKLAFCMVVESDGMSGLFAGPVEEAWSSAADLSAERHIRIEPKPFHTILACAPEMYDELWTAGKCMYKLEPVLADGGELIIYAPHIREVCIAHGEAIESVGYHCRDYILKQWDRFKDKPWGALAHCVHVKGLGTYENGVETPRAEVTLATQIPEAKCRQINLGYRDPATINPDDYANREDEGVLLVPHAGEHLFCLANPPGWA
;
A
#
# COMPACT_ATOMS: atom_id res chain seq x y z
N VAL A 1 -3.45 -14.25 -22.29
CA VAL A 1 -2.19 -13.73 -22.88
C VAL A 1 -1.39 -14.86 -23.53
N HIS A 2 -1.03 -15.92 -22.78
CA HIS A 2 -0.26 -17.05 -23.29
C HIS A 2 -0.75 -17.62 -24.62
N GLU A 3 -2.05 -17.95 -24.75
CA GLU A 3 -2.62 -18.48 -25.99
C GLU A 3 -2.47 -17.54 -27.21
N GLN A 4 -2.42 -16.22 -26.96
CA GLN A 4 -2.41 -15.21 -28.02
C GLN A 4 -0.99 -14.89 -28.50
N VAL A 5 0.00 -14.95 -27.61
CA VAL A 5 1.38 -14.51 -27.94
C VAL A 5 2.45 -15.58 -27.71
N GLY A 6 2.21 -16.59 -26.86
CA GLY A 6 3.22 -17.57 -26.48
C GLY A 6 3.75 -18.42 -27.64
N GLY A 7 2.94 -18.64 -28.69
CA GLY A 7 3.38 -19.35 -29.90
C GLY A 7 4.17 -18.50 -30.89
N VAL A 8 4.25 -17.18 -30.68
CA VAL A 8 4.89 -16.21 -31.59
C VAL A 8 5.98 -15.37 -30.91
N THR A 9 6.23 -15.58 -29.61
CA THR A 9 7.34 -14.95 -28.87
C THR A 9 8.45 -15.96 -28.60
N ALA A 10 9.68 -15.48 -28.47
CA ALA A 10 10.82 -16.33 -28.10
C ALA A 10 10.75 -16.79 -26.63
N ALA A 11 10.18 -15.94 -25.77
CA ALA A 11 9.90 -16.22 -24.36
C ALA A 11 8.61 -15.50 -23.94
N LEU A 12 7.93 -16.04 -22.94
CA LEU A 12 6.84 -15.38 -22.23
C LEU A 12 6.90 -15.87 -20.79
N ASP A 13 7.26 -14.98 -19.88
CA ASP A 13 7.48 -15.30 -18.47
C ASP A 13 6.72 -14.32 -17.57
N VAL A 14 6.49 -14.73 -16.32
CA VAL A 14 5.71 -13.97 -15.33
C VAL A 14 6.61 -13.63 -14.15
N MET A 15 6.67 -12.35 -13.79
CA MET A 15 7.32 -11.89 -12.56
C MET A 15 6.27 -11.43 -11.56
N ILE A 16 6.30 -12.01 -10.37
CA ILE A 16 5.45 -11.60 -9.25
C ILE A 16 6.05 -10.35 -8.62
N ALA A 17 5.33 -9.25 -8.74
CA ALA A 17 5.73 -7.94 -8.24
C ALA A 17 5.47 -7.83 -6.72
N LEU A 18 6.35 -8.43 -5.93
CA LEU A 18 6.20 -8.58 -4.48
C LEU A 18 6.44 -7.29 -3.68
N GLY A 19 7.19 -6.32 -4.22
CA GLY A 19 7.75 -5.27 -3.38
C GLY A 19 8.57 -5.90 -2.24
N THR A 20 8.21 -5.61 -0.97
CA THR A 20 8.88 -6.19 0.21
C THR A 20 8.23 -7.48 0.75
N HIS A 21 7.19 -7.99 0.09
CA HIS A 21 6.45 -9.16 0.55
C HIS A 21 7.31 -10.44 0.45
N GLN A 22 6.92 -11.47 1.20
CA GLN A 22 7.58 -12.77 1.15
C GLN A 22 7.42 -13.44 -0.23
N PRO A 23 8.42 -14.22 -0.68
CA PRO A 23 8.31 -15.02 -1.89
C PRO A 23 7.11 -15.98 -1.85
N MET A 24 6.43 -16.12 -2.98
CA MET A 24 5.35 -17.09 -3.14
C MET A 24 5.92 -18.44 -3.55
N ASN A 25 5.48 -19.52 -2.89
CA ASN A 25 5.77 -20.88 -3.37
C ASN A 25 4.92 -21.20 -4.61
N GLU A 26 5.22 -22.31 -5.29
CA GLU A 26 4.54 -22.70 -6.53
C GLU A 26 3.02 -22.80 -6.36
N GLU A 27 2.53 -23.45 -5.31
CA GLU A 27 1.10 -23.58 -5.01
C GLU A 27 0.41 -22.22 -4.83
N ALA A 28 1.07 -21.27 -4.15
CA ALA A 28 0.55 -19.92 -4.00
C ALA A 28 0.51 -19.16 -5.33
N ILE A 29 1.49 -19.38 -6.22
CA ILE A 29 1.49 -18.78 -7.57
C ILE A 29 0.37 -19.40 -8.42
N GLU A 30 0.22 -20.73 -8.40
CA GLU A 30 -0.87 -21.44 -9.08
C GLU A 30 -2.23 -20.90 -8.63
N CYS A 31 -2.45 -20.81 -7.32
CA CYS A 31 -3.65 -20.23 -6.72
C CYS A 31 -3.88 -18.77 -7.17
N ARG A 32 -2.83 -17.94 -7.15
CA ARG A 32 -2.94 -16.53 -7.54
C ARG A 32 -3.24 -16.33 -9.02
N LEU A 33 -2.69 -17.18 -9.88
CA LEU A 33 -2.93 -17.13 -11.33
C LEU A 33 -4.19 -17.90 -11.73
N GLU A 34 -4.87 -18.52 -10.76
CA GLU A 34 -6.05 -19.35 -10.95
C GLU A 34 -5.82 -20.48 -11.97
N ILE A 35 -4.63 -21.11 -11.88
CA ILE A 35 -4.25 -22.26 -12.71
C ILE A 35 -4.12 -23.52 -11.87
N THR A 36 -4.39 -24.65 -12.48
CA THR A 36 -4.14 -25.97 -11.89
C THR A 36 -2.69 -26.40 -12.04
N HIS A 37 -2.23 -27.32 -11.21
CA HIS A 37 -0.90 -27.93 -11.34
C HIS A 37 -0.68 -28.62 -12.70
N ASP A 38 -1.73 -29.22 -13.26
CA ASP A 38 -1.68 -29.84 -14.59
C ASP A 38 -1.51 -28.78 -15.69
N GLU A 39 -2.17 -27.63 -15.58
CA GLU A 39 -1.95 -26.49 -16.49
C GLU A 39 -0.54 -25.94 -16.36
N ARG A 40 -0.05 -25.80 -15.12
CA ARG A 40 1.30 -25.34 -14.80
C ARG A 40 2.38 -26.23 -15.42
N THR A 41 2.25 -27.55 -15.28
CA THR A 41 3.24 -28.53 -15.76
C THR A 41 3.02 -29.01 -17.20
N GLY A 42 1.88 -28.69 -17.80
CA GLY A 42 1.55 -28.98 -19.19
C GLY A 42 1.60 -27.71 -20.06
N PRO A 43 0.44 -27.09 -20.40
CA PRO A 43 0.35 -25.89 -21.24
C PRO A 43 1.33 -24.77 -20.91
N TYR A 44 1.66 -24.56 -19.63
CA TYR A 44 2.54 -23.47 -19.17
C TYR A 44 3.93 -23.95 -18.75
N ALA A 45 4.34 -25.17 -19.11
CA ALA A 45 5.62 -25.76 -18.68
C ALA A 45 6.85 -24.95 -19.10
N THR A 46 6.75 -24.23 -20.22
CA THR A 46 7.84 -23.38 -20.74
C THR A 46 7.87 -21.98 -20.13
N VAL A 47 6.77 -21.55 -19.49
CA VAL A 47 6.65 -20.24 -18.84
C VAL A 47 7.41 -20.29 -17.51
N GLN A 48 8.36 -19.39 -17.34
CA GLN A 48 9.05 -19.19 -16.07
C GLN A 48 8.24 -18.27 -15.16
N PHE A 49 8.15 -18.63 -13.89
CA PHE A 49 7.55 -17.81 -12.84
C PHE A 49 8.64 -17.34 -11.87
N PHE A 50 8.80 -16.02 -11.76
CA PHE A 50 9.83 -15.41 -10.94
C PHE A 50 9.20 -14.72 -9.72
N ASN A 51 9.78 -14.96 -8.55
CA ASN A 51 9.60 -14.07 -7.40
C ASN A 51 10.63 -12.95 -7.48
N HIS A 52 10.19 -11.71 -7.29
CA HIS A 52 11.11 -10.60 -7.12
C HIS A 52 11.86 -10.69 -5.77
N ALA A 53 13.19 -10.57 -5.80
CA ALA A 53 14.03 -10.50 -4.61
C ALA A 53 14.54 -9.06 -4.42
N TRP A 54 13.79 -8.25 -3.66
CA TRP A 54 14.12 -6.84 -3.43
C TRP A 54 15.38 -6.64 -2.58
N ASP A 55 15.73 -7.64 -1.76
CA ASP A 55 16.82 -7.65 -0.79
C ASP A 55 18.07 -8.38 -1.29
N ASP A 56 18.06 -8.95 -2.50
CA ASP A 56 19.22 -9.54 -3.16
C ASP A 56 19.85 -8.54 -4.15
N PRO A 57 21.00 -7.92 -3.83
CA PRO A 57 21.67 -6.99 -4.75
C PRO A 57 22.10 -7.65 -6.06
N GLY A 58 22.31 -8.97 -6.09
CA GLY A 58 22.67 -9.72 -7.30
C GLY A 58 21.51 -9.87 -8.29
N ALA A 59 20.27 -9.78 -7.81
CA ALA A 59 19.06 -9.81 -8.63
C ALA A 59 18.66 -8.43 -9.18
N LEU A 60 19.37 -7.36 -8.79
CA LEU A 60 19.04 -5.99 -9.11
C LEU A 60 20.03 -5.36 -10.08
N ARG A 61 19.51 -4.54 -10.99
CA ARG A 61 20.30 -3.68 -11.89
C ARG A 61 20.11 -2.22 -11.51
N ASP A 62 21.21 -1.51 -11.36
CA ASP A 62 21.23 -0.05 -11.25
C ASP A 62 20.89 0.57 -12.63
N ILE A 63 19.89 1.45 -12.64
CA ILE A 63 19.41 2.14 -13.83
C ILE A 63 19.62 3.66 -13.75
N GLY A 64 20.40 4.13 -12.78
CA GLY A 64 20.79 5.50 -12.54
C GLY A 64 20.21 6.08 -11.24
N THR A 65 20.35 7.40 -11.11
CA THR A 65 19.97 8.16 -9.91
C THR A 65 19.02 9.29 -10.32
N ILE A 66 17.97 9.53 -9.54
CA ILE A 66 17.19 10.76 -9.61
C ILE A 66 17.91 11.80 -8.73
N PRO A 67 18.44 12.90 -9.30
CA PRO A 67 19.28 13.83 -8.57
C PRO A 67 18.49 14.64 -7.53
N ALA A 68 19.17 15.12 -6.49
CA ALA A 68 18.59 15.86 -5.37
C ALA A 68 17.70 17.03 -5.79
N GLN A 69 18.14 17.81 -6.78
CA GLN A 69 17.36 18.94 -7.32
C GLN A 69 16.03 18.47 -7.93
N GLU A 70 16.05 17.38 -8.70
CA GLU A 70 14.84 16.83 -9.32
C GLU A 70 13.91 16.25 -8.25
N ILE A 71 14.46 15.61 -7.20
CA ILE A 71 13.68 15.17 -6.03
C ILE A 71 13.06 16.36 -5.28
N GLY A 72 13.78 17.48 -5.16
CA GLY A 72 13.26 18.75 -4.65
C GLY A 72 12.01 19.20 -5.40
N ASP A 73 12.08 19.22 -6.72
CA ASP A 73 10.96 19.64 -7.57
C ASP A 73 9.78 18.65 -7.50
N LEU A 74 10.05 17.35 -7.57
CA LEU A 74 9.03 16.30 -7.54
C LEU A 74 8.30 16.22 -6.20
N SER A 75 9.03 16.40 -5.10
CA SER A 75 8.51 16.34 -3.72
C SER A 75 7.85 17.65 -3.26
N GLY A 76 7.92 18.72 -4.05
CA GLY A 76 7.44 20.05 -3.65
C GLY A 76 8.29 20.68 -2.55
N GLY A 77 9.60 20.39 -2.55
CA GLY A 77 10.57 20.91 -1.58
C GLY A 77 10.62 20.16 -0.25
N LEU A 78 9.94 19.01 -0.12
CA LEU A 78 9.95 18.22 1.11
C LEU A 78 11.26 17.45 1.30
N PHE A 79 11.90 17.05 0.20
CA PHE A 79 13.16 16.31 0.21
C PHE A 79 14.10 16.86 -0.86
N GLU A 80 15.40 16.86 -0.56
CA GLU A 80 16.45 17.25 -1.49
C GLU A 80 17.64 16.30 -1.29
N MET A 81 17.57 15.14 -1.96
CA MET A 81 18.60 14.10 -1.87
C MET A 81 18.62 13.26 -3.14
N ASP A 82 19.80 12.72 -3.47
CA ASP A 82 19.94 11.76 -4.55
C ASP A 82 19.21 10.46 -4.19
N VAL A 83 18.41 9.94 -5.12
CA VAL A 83 17.69 8.67 -4.96
C VAL A 83 18.18 7.68 -6.03
N PRO A 84 19.02 6.71 -5.65
CA PRO A 84 19.42 5.62 -6.54
C PRO A 84 18.20 4.79 -6.95
N VAL A 85 18.17 4.38 -8.22
CA VAL A 85 17.07 3.57 -8.76
C VAL A 85 17.63 2.24 -9.24
N LYS A 86 17.21 1.18 -8.56
CA LYS A 86 17.46 -0.21 -8.93
C LYS A 86 16.15 -0.91 -9.24
N VAL A 87 16.20 -1.86 -10.17
CA VAL A 87 15.05 -2.67 -10.57
C VAL A 87 15.52 -4.10 -10.90
N ASN A 88 14.63 -5.07 -10.85
CA ASN A 88 14.95 -6.47 -11.15
C ASN A 88 15.69 -6.61 -12.50
N ALA A 89 16.88 -7.20 -12.47
CA ALA A 89 17.76 -7.31 -13.63
C ALA A 89 17.15 -8.18 -14.74
N ALA A 90 16.32 -9.17 -14.38
CA ALA A 90 15.68 -10.07 -15.35
C ALA A 90 14.74 -9.33 -16.31
N LEU A 91 14.25 -8.12 -15.97
CA LEU A 91 13.45 -7.32 -16.91
C LEU A 91 14.20 -7.06 -18.23
N PHE A 92 15.52 -6.94 -18.18
CA PHE A 92 16.36 -6.60 -19.34
C PHE A 92 16.66 -7.77 -20.28
N ASP A 93 16.20 -8.97 -19.93
CA ASP A 93 16.23 -10.14 -20.81
C ASP A 93 15.04 -10.14 -21.79
N TYR A 94 14.10 -9.20 -21.62
CA TYR A 94 12.90 -9.05 -22.45
C TYR A 94 12.89 -7.71 -23.19
N ASP A 95 12.21 -7.70 -24.35
CA ASP A 95 12.02 -6.52 -25.20
C ASP A 95 10.66 -5.83 -24.99
N GLN A 96 9.77 -6.43 -24.20
CA GLN A 96 8.45 -5.89 -23.87
C GLN A 96 8.05 -6.27 -22.44
N ILE A 97 7.58 -5.29 -21.68
CA ILE A 97 6.96 -5.49 -20.36
C ILE A 97 5.45 -5.30 -20.50
N ILE A 98 4.67 -6.20 -19.90
CA ILE A 98 3.22 -6.06 -19.76
C ILE A 98 2.88 -6.09 -18.28
N ILE A 99 2.43 -4.94 -17.75
CA ILE A 99 2.00 -4.81 -16.36
C ILE A 99 0.54 -5.24 -16.28
N VAL A 100 0.22 -6.18 -15.39
CA VAL A 100 -1.16 -6.62 -15.15
C VAL A 100 -1.49 -6.45 -13.69
N GLY A 101 -2.52 -5.66 -13.38
CA GLY A 101 -2.96 -5.56 -11.99
C GLY A 101 -4.06 -4.55 -11.71
N PRO A 102 -4.68 -4.65 -10.52
CA PRO A 102 -5.76 -3.79 -10.11
C PRO A 102 -5.36 -2.33 -9.82
N VAL A 103 -6.31 -1.43 -10.04
CA VAL A 103 -6.26 0.01 -9.75
C VAL A 103 -7.35 0.36 -8.73
N PHE A 104 -6.94 0.67 -7.50
CA PHE A 104 -7.78 1.07 -6.37
C PHE A 104 -7.08 2.16 -5.55
N PRO A 105 -7.78 2.98 -4.74
CA PRO A 105 -7.15 3.99 -3.91
C PRO A 105 -6.06 3.38 -3.02
N HIS A 106 -4.91 4.01 -2.88
CA HIS A 106 -3.75 3.43 -2.19
C HIS A 106 -3.04 4.50 -1.35
N GLU A 107 -2.73 4.15 -0.10
CA GLU A 107 -2.22 5.06 0.93
C GLU A 107 -0.87 5.70 0.57
N VAL A 108 -0.01 4.98 -0.16
CA VAL A 108 1.31 5.49 -0.57
C VAL A 108 1.29 6.27 -1.89
N VAL A 109 0.59 5.77 -2.92
CA VAL A 109 0.73 6.28 -4.31
C VAL A 109 -0.55 6.89 -4.87
N GLY A 110 -1.54 7.12 -4.01
CA GLY A 110 -2.85 7.69 -4.32
C GLY A 110 -3.81 6.69 -4.95
N PHE A 111 -3.43 6.10 -6.08
CA PHE A 111 -4.08 4.92 -6.65
C PHE A 111 -3.02 3.86 -6.98
N SER A 112 -3.34 2.58 -6.80
CA SER A 112 -2.48 1.47 -7.19
C SER A 112 -2.29 1.39 -8.72
N GLY A 113 -1.56 0.38 -9.18
CA GLY A 113 -1.38 0.12 -10.61
C GLY A 113 -0.47 1.09 -11.35
N GLY A 114 -0.41 0.89 -12.67
CA GLY A 114 0.56 1.55 -13.55
C GLY A 114 2.00 1.23 -13.13
N ASN A 115 2.87 2.24 -13.16
CA ASN A 115 4.28 2.12 -12.78
C ASN A 115 4.51 1.64 -11.33
N LYS A 116 3.49 1.56 -10.46
CA LYS A 116 3.61 0.97 -9.12
C LYS A 116 4.12 -0.48 -9.16
N TYR A 117 3.74 -1.23 -10.19
CA TYR A 117 4.19 -2.62 -10.36
C TYR A 117 5.67 -2.73 -10.74
N LEU A 118 6.27 -1.65 -11.22
CA LEU A 118 7.72 -1.51 -11.35
C LEU A 118 8.34 -0.97 -10.06
N PHE A 119 7.77 0.11 -9.51
CA PHE A 119 8.27 0.81 -8.33
C PHE A 119 7.13 1.01 -7.31
N PRO A 120 7.04 0.20 -6.25
CA PRO A 120 8.07 -0.71 -5.72
C PRO A 120 8.05 -2.14 -6.26
N GLY A 121 7.08 -2.52 -7.09
CA GLY A 121 6.73 -3.93 -7.27
C GLY A 121 7.90 -4.86 -7.63
N VAL A 122 8.86 -4.37 -8.42
CA VAL A 122 10.09 -5.10 -8.77
C VAL A 122 11.35 -4.24 -8.58
N ALA A 123 11.31 -3.31 -7.61
CA ALA A 123 12.36 -2.33 -7.36
C ALA A 123 13.29 -2.69 -6.20
N GLY A 124 14.50 -2.13 -6.23
CA GLY A 124 15.41 -2.17 -5.10
C GLY A 124 14.98 -1.28 -3.92
N PRO A 125 15.62 -1.44 -2.75
CA PRO A 125 15.19 -0.85 -1.50
C PRO A 125 15.29 0.68 -1.45
N GLU A 126 16.22 1.30 -2.18
CA GLU A 126 16.51 2.74 -2.05
C GLU A 126 15.32 3.60 -2.47
N VAL A 127 14.86 3.45 -3.72
CA VAL A 127 13.68 4.15 -4.21
C VAL A 127 12.41 3.72 -3.47
N LEU A 128 12.33 2.44 -3.09
CA LEU A 128 11.21 1.89 -2.32
C LEU A 128 11.05 2.61 -0.98
N HIS A 129 12.10 2.65 -0.16
CA HIS A 129 12.06 3.31 1.14
C HIS A 129 11.82 4.81 1.01
N PHE A 130 12.42 5.45 0.00
CA PHE A 130 12.26 6.88 -0.25
C PHE A 130 10.79 7.27 -0.48
N PHE A 131 10.11 6.66 -1.45
CA PHE A 131 8.77 7.12 -1.80
C PHE A 131 7.73 6.75 -0.72
N HIS A 132 7.93 5.63 0.01
CA HIS A 132 7.09 5.30 1.18
C HIS A 132 7.22 6.36 2.26
N TRP A 133 8.45 6.82 2.54
CA TRP A 133 8.66 7.89 3.51
C TRP A 133 8.09 9.23 3.04
N LEU A 134 8.26 9.56 1.76
CA LEU A 134 7.65 10.75 1.17
C LEU A 134 6.12 10.76 1.37
N ALA A 135 5.45 9.62 1.15
CA ALA A 135 4.02 9.49 1.40
C ALA A 135 3.66 9.75 2.87
N ALA A 136 4.42 9.16 3.81
CA ALA A 136 4.20 9.35 5.24
C ALA A 136 4.41 10.80 5.68
N VAL A 137 5.37 11.50 5.08
CA VAL A 137 5.60 12.94 5.34
C VAL A 137 4.44 13.80 4.82
N ILE A 138 3.88 13.47 3.66
CA ILE A 138 2.72 14.17 3.09
C ILE A 138 1.43 13.84 3.85
N THR A 139 1.36 12.64 4.45
CA THR A 139 0.25 12.02 5.19
C THR A 139 -0.82 11.38 4.31
N THR A 140 -1.39 10.26 4.80
CA THR A 140 -2.37 9.45 4.10
C THR A 140 -3.55 10.24 3.54
N PRO A 141 -4.23 11.14 4.29
CA PRO A 141 -5.42 11.82 3.78
C PRO A 141 -5.17 12.62 2.50
N LYS A 142 -3.99 13.25 2.38
CA LYS A 142 -3.58 14.03 1.21
C LYS A 142 -3.11 13.20 0.02
N ILE A 143 -2.95 11.89 0.20
CA ILE A 143 -2.44 10.98 -0.82
C ILE A 143 -3.56 10.09 -1.33
N ILE A 144 -4.22 9.35 -0.43
CA ILE A 144 -5.11 8.26 -0.81
C ILE A 144 -6.30 8.75 -1.63
N GLY A 145 -6.55 8.14 -2.79
CA GLY A 145 -7.62 8.60 -3.68
C GLY A 145 -7.31 9.89 -4.47
N HIS A 146 -6.10 10.46 -4.33
CA HIS A 146 -5.64 11.55 -5.18
C HIS A 146 -4.73 11.00 -6.28
N LYS A 147 -5.10 11.20 -7.55
CA LYS A 147 -4.35 10.68 -8.70
C LYS A 147 -2.92 11.23 -8.77
N TRP A 148 -2.79 12.55 -8.71
CA TRP A 148 -1.52 13.25 -8.94
C TRP A 148 -0.89 13.73 -7.65
N THR A 149 -0.11 12.84 -7.02
CA THR A 149 0.63 13.14 -5.79
C THR A 149 2.13 13.31 -6.08
N PRO A 150 2.87 13.99 -5.21
CA PRO A 150 4.34 14.01 -5.30
C PRO A 150 4.95 12.60 -5.38
N VAL A 151 4.39 11.65 -4.63
CA VAL A 151 4.82 10.25 -4.64
C VAL A 151 4.60 9.61 -6.01
N ARG A 152 3.43 9.79 -6.62
CA ARG A 152 3.15 9.29 -7.98
C ARG A 152 4.12 9.87 -9.00
N LYS A 153 4.46 11.16 -8.91
CA LYS A 153 5.45 11.79 -9.79
C LYS A 153 6.83 11.13 -9.68
N VAL A 154 7.28 10.78 -8.47
CA VAL A 154 8.54 10.04 -8.26
C VAL A 154 8.47 8.64 -8.86
N VAL A 155 7.37 7.92 -8.63
CA VAL A 155 7.14 6.57 -9.18
C VAL A 155 7.15 6.58 -10.71
N ASP A 156 6.44 7.51 -11.35
CA ASP A 156 6.41 7.62 -12.81
C ASP A 156 7.76 8.09 -13.37
N ARG A 157 8.49 8.95 -12.63
CA ARG A 157 9.85 9.34 -13.01
C ARG A 157 10.80 8.15 -12.99
N ALA A 158 10.76 7.30 -11.96
CA ALA A 158 11.51 6.05 -11.91
C ALA A 158 11.06 5.08 -13.03
N GLY A 159 9.75 4.95 -13.26
CA GLY A 159 9.16 4.18 -14.36
C GLY A 159 9.71 4.58 -15.73
N SER A 160 9.89 5.87 -15.97
CA SER A 160 10.45 6.38 -17.23
C SER A 160 11.95 6.08 -17.42
N MET A 161 12.68 5.68 -16.38
CA MET A 161 14.07 5.24 -16.48
C MET A 161 14.18 3.83 -17.08
N VAL A 162 13.14 3.01 -16.95
CA VAL A 162 13.05 1.71 -17.62
C VAL A 162 12.71 1.95 -19.10
N LYS A 163 13.71 1.87 -19.98
CA LYS A 163 13.57 2.17 -21.41
C LYS A 163 12.93 1.06 -22.26
N ILE A 164 12.71 -0.10 -21.65
CA ILE A 164 12.00 -1.21 -22.28
C ILE A 164 10.56 -0.75 -22.59
N PRO A 165 10.01 -1.05 -23.79
CA PRO A 165 8.60 -0.87 -24.09
C PRO A 165 7.71 -1.46 -23.00
N LYS A 166 6.68 -0.70 -22.61
CA LYS A 166 5.75 -1.08 -21.54
C LYS A 166 4.31 -0.91 -21.99
N LEU A 167 3.48 -1.90 -21.70
CA LEU A 167 2.03 -1.83 -21.77
C LEU A 167 1.46 -2.15 -20.40
N ALA A 168 0.23 -1.73 -20.14
CA ALA A 168 -0.50 -2.11 -18.93
C ALA A 168 -1.91 -2.60 -19.26
N PHE A 169 -2.33 -3.62 -18.52
CA PHE A 169 -3.71 -4.04 -18.31
C PHE A 169 -4.12 -3.63 -16.90
N CYS A 170 -4.73 -2.45 -16.80
CA CYS A 170 -5.21 -1.86 -15.55
C CYS A 170 -6.65 -2.29 -15.30
N MET A 171 -6.84 -3.10 -14.27
CA MET A 171 -8.15 -3.67 -13.91
C MET A 171 -8.80 -2.86 -12.79
N VAL A 172 -10.09 -2.56 -12.91
CA VAL A 172 -10.91 -2.00 -11.82
C VAL A 172 -11.79 -3.14 -11.34
N VAL A 173 -11.44 -3.70 -10.18
CA VAL A 173 -12.02 -4.94 -9.63
C VAL A 173 -12.89 -4.60 -8.43
N GLU A 174 -14.12 -5.11 -8.41
CA GLU A 174 -15.08 -5.03 -7.32
C GLU A 174 -15.35 -6.43 -6.76
N SER A 175 -16.05 -6.53 -5.63
CA SER A 175 -16.34 -7.82 -4.98
C SER A 175 -17.09 -8.83 -5.85
N ASP A 176 -17.85 -8.35 -6.83
CA ASP A 176 -18.69 -9.14 -7.74
C ASP A 176 -18.13 -9.24 -9.16
N GLY A 177 -16.91 -8.75 -9.42
CA GLY A 177 -16.26 -8.88 -10.72
C GLY A 177 -15.34 -7.72 -11.08
N MET A 178 -15.35 -7.34 -12.36
CA MET A 178 -14.50 -6.27 -12.89
C MET A 178 -15.36 -5.22 -13.58
N SER A 179 -15.36 -3.99 -13.07
CA SER A 179 -16.09 -2.86 -13.68
C SER A 179 -15.37 -2.24 -14.87
N GLY A 180 -14.07 -2.50 -15.03
CA GLY A 180 -13.35 -2.04 -16.22
C GLY A 180 -11.98 -2.67 -16.40
N LEU A 181 -11.56 -2.76 -17.66
CA LEU A 181 -10.21 -3.11 -18.08
C LEU A 181 -9.70 -2.06 -19.06
N PHE A 182 -8.59 -1.42 -18.72
CA PHE A 182 -7.94 -0.41 -19.54
C PHE A 182 -6.59 -0.95 -20.01
N ALA A 183 -6.40 -1.00 -21.32
CA ALA A 183 -5.25 -1.59 -21.97
C ALA A 183 -4.53 -0.56 -22.86
N GLY A 184 -3.21 -0.43 -22.73
CA GLY A 184 -2.45 0.48 -23.58
C GLY A 184 -1.14 0.97 -22.93
N PRO A 185 -0.65 2.17 -23.34
CA PRO A 185 0.45 2.84 -22.66
C PRO A 185 0.18 2.96 -21.16
N VAL A 186 1.20 2.72 -20.34
CA VAL A 186 1.05 2.50 -18.89
C VAL A 186 0.33 3.67 -18.22
N GLU A 187 0.77 4.90 -18.48
CA GLU A 187 0.26 6.11 -17.84
C GLU A 187 -1.18 6.43 -18.28
N GLU A 188 -1.52 6.21 -19.56
CA GLU A 188 -2.86 6.45 -20.11
C GLU A 188 -3.88 5.43 -19.61
N ALA A 189 -3.52 4.15 -19.66
CA ALA A 189 -4.35 3.06 -19.15
C ALA A 189 -4.59 3.19 -17.65
N TRP A 190 -3.52 3.50 -16.89
CA TRP A 190 -3.62 3.73 -15.45
C TRP A 190 -4.47 4.96 -15.13
N SER A 191 -4.29 6.08 -15.82
CA SER A 191 -5.07 7.29 -15.56
C SER A 191 -6.56 7.03 -15.76
N SER A 192 -6.93 6.37 -16.86
CA SER A 192 -8.33 6.03 -17.15
C SER A 192 -8.92 5.06 -16.10
N ALA A 193 -8.15 4.04 -15.71
CA ALA A 193 -8.55 3.11 -14.65
C ALA A 193 -8.70 3.79 -13.29
N ALA A 194 -7.84 4.76 -12.96
CA ALA A 194 -7.91 5.51 -11.71
C ALA A 194 -9.14 6.43 -11.65
N ASP A 195 -9.59 6.99 -12.78
CA ASP A 195 -10.86 7.76 -12.83
C ASP A 195 -12.06 6.85 -12.53
N LEU A 196 -12.17 5.71 -13.21
CA LEU A 196 -13.25 4.76 -12.93
C LEU A 196 -13.15 4.21 -11.49
N SER A 197 -11.94 3.95 -11.02
CA SER A 197 -11.69 3.49 -9.66
C SER A 197 -12.13 4.49 -8.60
N ALA A 198 -11.98 5.80 -8.85
CA ALA A 198 -12.49 6.84 -7.96
C ALA A 198 -14.03 6.77 -7.82
N GLU A 199 -14.74 6.50 -8.92
CA GLU A 199 -16.20 6.36 -8.92
C GLU A 199 -16.67 5.09 -8.19
N ARG A 200 -15.92 3.99 -8.29
CA ARG A 200 -16.33 2.67 -7.75
C ARG A 200 -15.85 2.41 -6.33
N HIS A 201 -14.65 2.88 -6.00
CA HIS A 201 -13.97 2.50 -4.77
C HIS A 201 -13.96 3.58 -3.69
N ILE A 202 -14.52 4.78 -3.95
CA ILE A 202 -14.63 5.85 -2.96
C ILE A 202 -16.08 6.00 -2.52
N ARG A 203 -16.32 5.85 -1.21
CA ARG A 203 -17.60 6.11 -0.55
C ARG A 203 -17.57 7.52 0.02
N ILE A 204 -18.59 8.30 -0.30
CA ILE A 204 -18.70 9.68 0.17
C ILE A 204 -19.67 9.73 1.36
N GLU A 205 -19.16 10.18 2.49
CA GLU A 205 -19.89 10.29 3.75
C GLU A 205 -20.25 11.75 4.03
N PRO A 206 -21.46 12.05 4.54
CA PRO A 206 -21.89 13.43 4.77
C PRO A 206 -21.26 14.06 6.03
N LYS A 207 -20.77 13.24 6.97
CA LYS A 207 -20.23 13.67 8.27
C LYS A 207 -19.16 12.70 8.78
N PRO A 208 -18.26 13.14 9.67
CA PRO A 208 -17.30 12.24 10.31
C PRO A 208 -17.94 11.40 11.43
N PHE A 209 -17.27 10.32 11.80
CA PHE A 209 -17.69 9.35 12.82
C PHE A 209 -16.74 9.36 14.01
N HIS A 210 -17.27 9.43 15.24
CA HIS A 210 -16.45 9.40 16.45
C HIS A 210 -16.00 7.98 16.80
N THR A 211 -16.67 6.95 16.27
CA THR A 211 -16.29 5.55 16.46
C THR A 211 -16.45 4.80 15.15
N ILE A 212 -15.38 4.13 14.73
CA ILE A 212 -15.40 3.28 13.53
C ILE A 212 -14.97 1.87 13.94
N LEU A 213 -15.83 0.88 13.71
CA LEU A 213 -15.47 -0.54 13.81
C LEU A 213 -15.14 -1.05 12.40
N ALA A 214 -13.85 -1.26 12.15
CA ALA A 214 -13.34 -1.72 10.87
C ALA A 214 -13.04 -3.23 10.95
N CYS A 215 -13.89 -4.05 10.32
CA CYS A 215 -13.74 -5.50 10.34
C CYS A 215 -12.76 -5.93 9.23
N ALA A 216 -11.53 -6.25 9.62
CA ALA A 216 -10.51 -6.70 8.66
C ALA A 216 -10.87 -8.09 8.11
N PRO A 217 -10.84 -8.31 6.78
CA PRO A 217 -11.06 -9.62 6.19
C PRO A 217 -9.91 -10.60 6.46
N GLU A 218 -10.18 -11.91 6.29
CA GLU A 218 -9.19 -12.98 6.51
C GLU A 218 -7.97 -12.89 5.58
N MET A 219 -8.11 -12.25 4.42
CA MET A 219 -7.00 -11.99 3.50
C MET A 219 -5.93 -11.05 4.09
N TYR A 220 -6.24 -10.33 5.17
CA TYR A 220 -5.25 -9.59 5.96
C TYR A 220 -4.85 -10.45 7.15
N ASP A 221 -3.65 -11.01 7.06
CA ASP A 221 -3.08 -12.01 7.96
C ASP A 221 -2.18 -11.42 9.06
N GLU A 222 -1.75 -10.17 8.90
CA GLU A 222 -0.91 -9.42 9.85
C GLU A 222 -1.36 -7.95 9.96
N LEU A 223 -0.96 -7.26 11.03
CA LEU A 223 -1.27 -5.83 11.20
C LEU A 223 -0.73 -4.98 10.04
N TRP A 224 0.38 -5.41 9.42
CA TRP A 224 0.94 -4.76 8.22
C TRP A 224 -0.10 -4.57 7.11
N THR A 225 -0.82 -5.65 6.76
CA THR A 225 -1.87 -5.62 5.73
C THR A 225 -3.19 -5.08 6.26
N ALA A 226 -3.54 -5.39 7.51
CA ALA A 226 -4.76 -4.90 8.16
C ALA A 226 -4.75 -3.40 8.48
N GLY A 227 -3.59 -2.76 8.49
CA GLY A 227 -3.48 -1.30 8.62
C GLY A 227 -4.27 -0.54 7.54
N LYS A 228 -4.59 -1.18 6.40
CA LYS A 228 -5.54 -0.64 5.41
C LYS A 228 -6.87 -0.22 6.02
N CYS A 229 -7.33 -0.88 7.09
CA CYS A 229 -8.49 -0.45 7.85
C CYS A 229 -8.36 1.01 8.30
N MET A 230 -7.21 1.40 8.84
CA MET A 230 -6.97 2.79 9.24
C MET A 230 -6.92 3.72 8.03
N TYR A 231 -6.07 3.43 7.03
CA TYR A 231 -5.79 4.39 5.95
C TYR A 231 -7.04 4.71 5.12
N LYS A 232 -7.94 3.74 4.98
CA LYS A 232 -9.19 3.86 4.23
C LYS A 232 -10.30 4.62 4.95
N LEU A 233 -10.21 4.72 6.27
CA LEU A 233 -11.27 5.26 7.12
C LEU A 233 -10.83 6.50 7.89
N GLU A 234 -9.53 6.79 7.96
CA GLU A 234 -8.99 8.01 8.55
C GLU A 234 -9.67 9.29 8.04
N PRO A 235 -9.96 9.46 6.73
CA PRO A 235 -10.57 10.70 6.24
C PRO A 235 -12.00 10.95 6.77
N VAL A 236 -12.70 9.91 7.23
CA VAL A 236 -14.04 10.02 7.84
C VAL A 236 -14.04 9.84 9.35
N LEU A 237 -12.88 9.61 9.97
CA LEU A 237 -12.73 9.55 11.42
C LEU A 237 -12.73 10.96 12.01
N ALA A 238 -13.59 11.21 12.99
CA ALA A 238 -13.68 12.49 13.70
C ALA A 238 -12.43 12.76 14.53
N ASP A 239 -12.10 14.04 14.73
CA ASP A 239 -11.05 14.44 15.68
C ASP A 239 -11.42 14.00 17.10
N GLY A 240 -10.47 13.37 17.79
CA GLY A 240 -10.69 12.72 19.09
C GLY A 240 -11.50 11.41 19.03
N GLY A 241 -11.84 10.94 17.83
CA GLY A 241 -12.54 9.67 17.62
C GLY A 241 -11.63 8.46 17.82
N GLU A 242 -12.23 7.27 17.69
CA GLU A 242 -11.55 5.98 17.79
C GLU A 242 -11.86 5.11 16.56
N LEU A 243 -10.82 4.57 15.94
CA LEU A 243 -10.93 3.50 14.95
C LEU A 243 -10.47 2.18 15.58
N ILE A 244 -11.34 1.19 15.56
CA ILE A 244 -11.10 -0.15 16.08
C ILE A 244 -10.85 -1.09 14.90
N ILE A 245 -9.63 -1.60 14.77
CA ILE A 245 -9.30 -2.67 13.81
C ILE A 245 -9.73 -3.99 14.44
N TYR A 246 -10.88 -4.51 14.02
CA TYR A 246 -11.44 -5.78 14.45
C TYR A 246 -10.96 -6.90 13.54
N ALA A 247 -10.05 -7.73 14.05
CA ALA A 247 -9.42 -8.82 13.32
C ALA A 247 -9.11 -9.98 14.28
N PRO A 248 -10.12 -10.78 14.70
CA PRO A 248 -9.96 -11.83 15.71
C PRO A 248 -9.03 -12.97 15.27
N HIS A 249 -8.64 -13.03 13.99
CA HIS A 249 -7.70 -13.99 13.43
C HIS A 249 -6.24 -13.54 13.49
N ILE A 250 -5.96 -12.24 13.53
CA ILE A 250 -4.60 -11.69 13.46
C ILE A 250 -3.85 -11.88 14.79
N ARG A 251 -2.63 -12.41 14.70
CA ARG A 251 -1.74 -12.70 15.84
C ARG A 251 -0.41 -11.97 15.78
N GLU A 252 -0.04 -11.43 14.62
CA GLU A 252 1.29 -10.89 14.36
C GLU A 252 1.21 -9.46 13.83
N VAL A 253 2.26 -8.68 14.14
CA VAL A 253 2.38 -7.29 13.67
C VAL A 253 2.86 -7.26 12.22
N CYS A 254 4.03 -7.84 11.97
CA CYS A 254 4.60 -7.99 10.64
C CYS A 254 5.74 -9.01 10.68
N ILE A 255 5.77 -9.96 9.75
CA ILE A 255 6.87 -10.94 9.65
C ILE A 255 8.15 -10.26 9.11
N ALA A 256 8.02 -9.49 8.02
CA ALA A 256 9.17 -8.92 7.31
C ALA A 256 9.83 -7.74 8.05
N HIS A 257 9.06 -6.97 8.82
CA HIS A 257 9.49 -5.72 9.44
C HIS A 257 9.20 -5.63 10.94
N GLY A 258 8.82 -6.74 11.58
CA GLY A 258 8.40 -6.79 12.98
C GLY A 258 9.38 -6.16 13.96
N GLU A 259 10.66 -6.52 13.90
CA GLU A 259 11.69 -5.96 14.80
C GLU A 259 11.81 -4.43 14.65
N ALA A 260 11.78 -3.93 13.41
CA ALA A 260 11.86 -2.50 13.15
C ALA A 260 10.64 -1.78 13.74
N ILE A 261 9.43 -2.28 13.48
CA ILE A 261 8.17 -1.72 13.99
C ILE A 261 8.13 -1.75 15.51
N GLU A 262 8.51 -2.86 16.14
CA GLU A 262 8.52 -3.01 17.60
C GLU A 262 9.52 -2.08 18.29
N SER A 263 10.64 -1.79 17.64
CA SER A 263 11.64 -0.86 18.17
C SER A 263 11.23 0.61 18.06
N VAL A 264 10.32 0.93 17.13
CA VAL A 264 9.87 2.30 16.86
C VAL A 264 8.56 2.60 17.57
N GLY A 265 7.59 1.69 17.49
CA GLY A 265 6.19 1.92 17.86
C GLY A 265 5.41 2.67 16.77
N TYR A 266 4.09 2.72 16.91
CA TYR A 266 3.20 3.48 16.03
C TYR A 266 3.08 4.92 16.55
N HIS A 267 3.65 5.86 15.80
CA HIS A 267 3.68 7.28 16.16
C HIS A 267 3.31 8.16 14.97
N CYS A 268 2.77 9.34 15.24
CA CYS A 268 2.44 10.31 14.21
C CYS A 268 3.71 10.83 13.54
N ARG A 269 3.56 11.35 12.31
CA ARG A 269 4.65 11.89 11.52
C ARG A 269 5.52 12.88 12.30
N ASP A 270 4.90 13.79 13.04
CA ASP A 270 5.60 14.86 13.76
C ASP A 270 6.48 14.33 14.88
N TYR A 271 6.07 13.26 15.56
CA TYR A 271 6.89 12.58 16.57
C TYR A 271 8.21 12.07 15.97
N ILE A 272 8.13 11.47 14.78
CA ILE A 272 9.30 10.93 14.08
C ILE A 272 10.17 12.05 13.53
N LEU A 273 9.61 13.02 12.79
CA LEU A 273 10.37 14.08 12.12
C LEU A 273 11.07 15.04 13.10
N LYS A 274 10.43 15.38 14.22
CA LYS A 274 11.05 16.27 15.23
C LYS A 274 12.13 15.58 16.05
N GLN A 275 12.35 14.28 15.83
CA GLN A 275 13.38 13.46 16.46
C GLN A 275 14.19 12.69 15.40
N TRP A 276 14.37 13.26 14.20
CA TRP A 276 14.84 12.53 13.04
C TRP A 276 16.17 11.79 13.23
N ASP A 277 17.11 12.35 14.00
CA ASP A 277 18.39 11.70 14.30
C ASP A 277 18.26 10.34 14.99
N ARG A 278 17.14 10.09 15.70
CA ARG A 278 16.85 8.79 16.34
C ARG A 278 16.30 7.75 15.34
N PHE A 279 15.70 8.19 14.25
CA PHE A 279 14.90 7.34 13.35
C PHE A 279 15.48 7.19 11.94
N LYS A 280 16.35 8.10 11.50
CA LYS A 280 16.86 8.15 10.11
C LYS A 280 17.52 6.87 9.61
N ASP A 281 18.08 6.06 10.52
CA ASP A 281 18.76 4.80 10.20
C ASP A 281 17.83 3.58 10.25
N LYS A 282 16.54 3.76 10.59
CA LYS A 282 15.53 2.69 10.52
C LYS A 282 15.07 2.50 9.07
N PRO A 283 14.54 1.31 8.69
CA PRO A 283 13.95 1.13 7.36
C PRO A 283 12.78 2.09 7.15
N TRP A 284 12.88 3.04 6.22
CA TRP A 284 11.85 4.08 6.10
C TRP A 284 10.49 3.53 5.62
N GLY A 285 10.47 2.37 4.96
CA GLY A 285 9.22 1.66 4.67
C GLY A 285 8.46 1.25 5.94
N ALA A 286 9.17 0.78 6.97
CA ALA A 286 8.58 0.44 8.26
C ALA A 286 8.14 1.70 9.02
N LEU A 287 8.95 2.77 9.00
CA LEU A 287 8.56 4.06 9.59
C LEU A 287 7.29 4.61 8.95
N ALA A 288 7.20 4.54 7.62
CA ALA A 288 6.03 5.00 6.87
C ALA A 288 4.78 4.23 7.27
N HIS A 289 4.87 2.90 7.38
CA HIS A 289 3.77 2.08 7.87
C HIS A 289 3.33 2.48 9.29
N CYS A 290 4.27 2.68 10.22
CA CYS A 290 3.96 3.13 11.58
C CYS A 290 3.20 4.46 11.59
N VAL A 291 3.62 5.41 10.76
CA VAL A 291 2.96 6.73 10.62
C VAL A 291 1.58 6.60 9.99
N HIS A 292 1.44 5.80 8.93
CA HIS A 292 0.14 5.61 8.25
C HIS A 292 -0.90 4.97 9.18
N VAL A 293 -0.51 3.98 10.00
CA VAL A 293 -1.44 3.33 10.94
C VAL A 293 -1.74 4.21 12.14
N LYS A 294 -0.79 5.01 12.65
CA LYS A 294 -1.09 5.93 13.76
C LYS A 294 -1.99 7.08 13.32
N GLY A 295 -1.88 7.50 12.07
CA GLY A 295 -2.59 8.63 11.51
C GLY A 295 -2.00 9.98 11.91
N LEU A 296 -2.76 11.03 11.64
CA LEU A 296 -2.40 12.41 11.95
C LEU A 296 -2.21 12.65 13.47
N GLY A 297 -1.35 13.60 13.79
CA GLY A 297 -1.08 14.03 15.16
C GLY A 297 0.03 15.06 15.20
N THR A 298 0.26 15.63 16.37
CA THR A 298 1.32 16.61 16.63
C THR A 298 2.29 16.09 17.68
N TYR A 299 3.50 16.64 17.69
CA TYR A 299 4.47 16.41 18.76
C TYR A 299 5.06 17.74 19.22
N GLU A 300 4.74 18.20 20.43
CA GLU A 300 5.20 19.48 20.96
C GLU A 300 5.75 19.31 22.37
N ASN A 301 6.88 19.95 22.68
CA ASN A 301 7.50 19.95 24.00
C ASN A 301 7.68 18.54 24.63
N GLY A 302 8.00 17.55 23.80
CA GLY A 302 8.20 16.18 24.25
C GLY A 302 6.93 15.32 24.33
N VAL A 303 5.76 15.88 24.00
CA VAL A 303 4.46 15.22 24.13
C VAL A 303 3.84 14.98 22.75
N GLU A 304 3.51 13.73 22.46
CA GLU A 304 2.71 13.35 21.30
C GLU A 304 1.23 13.55 21.60
N THR A 305 0.49 14.13 20.65
CA THR A 305 -0.97 14.27 20.70
C THR A 305 -1.53 13.73 19.39
N PRO A 306 -2.05 12.50 19.36
CA PRO A 306 -2.68 11.95 18.17
C PRO A 306 -3.98 12.68 17.85
N ARG A 307 -4.36 12.75 16.58
CA ARG A 307 -5.66 13.31 16.14
C ARG A 307 -6.81 12.40 16.58
N ALA A 308 -6.59 11.10 16.54
CA ALA A 308 -7.57 10.07 16.88
C ALA A 308 -6.87 8.82 17.43
N GLU A 309 -7.64 7.98 18.12
CA GLU A 309 -7.15 6.72 18.68
C GLU A 309 -7.29 5.56 17.69
N VAL A 310 -6.29 4.67 17.69
CA VAL A 310 -6.31 3.43 16.91
C VAL A 310 -6.18 2.26 17.87
N THR A 311 -7.22 1.43 17.90
CA THR A 311 -7.39 0.34 18.85
C THR A 311 -7.38 -1.00 18.12
N LEU A 312 -6.56 -1.94 18.60
CA LEU A 312 -6.51 -3.29 18.06
C LEU A 312 -7.46 -4.21 18.83
N ALA A 313 -8.43 -4.79 18.13
CA ALA A 313 -9.25 -5.90 18.60
C ALA A 313 -8.82 -7.18 17.86
N THR A 314 -7.68 -7.72 18.30
CA THR A 314 -6.98 -8.85 17.65
C THR A 314 -6.47 -9.84 18.70
N GLN A 315 -5.80 -10.92 18.28
CA GLN A 315 -5.11 -11.85 19.18
C GLN A 315 -3.68 -11.39 19.52
N ILE A 316 -3.24 -10.23 19.04
CA ILE A 316 -2.00 -9.60 19.50
C ILE A 316 -2.17 -9.25 20.99
N PRO A 317 -1.28 -9.69 21.89
CA PRO A 317 -1.45 -9.47 23.32
C PRO A 317 -1.53 -7.98 23.68
N GLU A 318 -2.39 -7.62 24.64
CA GLU A 318 -2.56 -6.24 25.13
C GLU A 318 -1.24 -5.54 25.46
N ALA A 319 -0.32 -6.25 26.13
CA ALA A 319 0.99 -5.72 26.48
C ALA A 319 1.81 -5.33 25.24
N LYS A 320 1.69 -6.10 24.15
CA LYS A 320 2.35 -5.82 22.88
C LYS A 320 1.71 -4.62 22.19
N CYS A 321 0.38 -4.52 22.15
CA CYS A 321 -0.32 -3.36 21.61
C CYS A 321 0.11 -2.06 22.31
N ARG A 322 0.18 -2.07 23.64
CA ARG A 322 0.67 -0.94 24.42
C ARG A 322 2.14 -0.61 24.16
N GLN A 323 3.00 -1.63 24.06
CA GLN A 323 4.42 -1.45 23.73
C GLN A 323 4.60 -0.71 22.41
N ILE A 324 3.78 -1.05 21.40
CA ILE A 324 3.83 -0.43 20.07
C ILE A 324 2.93 0.82 19.97
N ASN A 325 2.48 1.41 21.08
CA ASN A 325 1.69 2.65 21.14
C ASN A 325 0.32 2.61 20.42
N LEU A 326 -0.37 1.48 20.53
CA LEU A 326 -1.74 1.28 20.06
C LEU A 326 -2.68 0.88 21.20
N GLY A 327 -3.97 1.20 21.04
CA GLY A 327 -5.03 0.75 21.93
C GLY A 327 -5.25 -0.76 21.83
N TYR A 328 -5.93 -1.33 22.82
CA TYR A 328 -6.33 -2.74 22.83
C TYR A 328 -7.76 -2.90 23.33
N ARG A 329 -8.50 -3.79 22.68
CA ARG A 329 -9.76 -4.35 23.17
C ARG A 329 -9.73 -5.87 22.96
N ASP A 330 -10.30 -6.62 23.90
CA ASP A 330 -10.46 -8.06 23.71
C ASP A 330 -11.47 -8.31 22.59
N PRO A 331 -11.08 -8.93 21.46
CA PRO A 331 -11.99 -9.18 20.35
C PRO A 331 -13.18 -10.07 20.74
N ALA A 332 -13.06 -10.91 21.78
CA ALA A 332 -14.16 -11.75 22.25
C ALA A 332 -15.28 -10.94 22.95
N THR A 333 -15.00 -9.69 23.33
CA THR A 333 -15.97 -8.80 23.98
C THR A 333 -16.73 -7.90 23.00
N ILE A 334 -16.36 -7.92 21.72
CA ILE A 334 -16.96 -7.08 20.69
C ILE A 334 -17.96 -7.90 19.89
N ASN A 335 -19.22 -7.46 19.88
CA ASN A 335 -20.22 -7.90 18.93
C ASN A 335 -20.38 -6.83 17.83
N PRO A 336 -20.01 -7.11 16.55
CA PRO A 336 -20.13 -6.14 15.47
C PRO A 336 -21.55 -5.57 15.28
N ASP A 337 -22.59 -6.36 15.57
CA ASP A 337 -23.98 -5.92 15.43
C ASP A 337 -24.33 -4.74 16.36
N ASP A 338 -23.60 -4.55 17.47
CA ASP A 338 -23.80 -3.43 18.40
C ASP A 338 -23.38 -2.07 17.79
N TYR A 339 -22.65 -2.09 16.67
CA TYR A 339 -22.17 -0.93 15.92
C TYR A 339 -22.98 -0.67 14.64
N ALA A 340 -23.82 -1.61 14.22
CA ALA A 340 -24.56 -1.54 12.96
C ALA A 340 -25.73 -0.54 13.02
N ASN A 341 -25.98 0.18 11.92
CA ASN A 341 -27.11 1.11 11.76
C ASN A 341 -27.13 2.27 12.77
N ARG A 342 -25.94 2.75 13.17
CA ARG A 342 -25.74 3.82 14.15
C ARG A 342 -24.97 5.01 13.56
N GLU A 343 -24.98 5.13 12.24
CA GLU A 343 -24.31 6.21 11.50
C GLU A 343 -24.87 7.58 11.92
N ASP A 344 -26.17 7.63 12.26
CA ASP A 344 -26.81 8.84 12.78
C ASP A 344 -26.23 9.30 14.12
N GLU A 345 -25.81 8.37 14.96
CA GLU A 345 -25.14 8.62 16.24
C GLU A 345 -23.66 8.96 16.08
N GLY A 346 -23.08 8.78 14.88
CA GLY A 346 -21.64 8.97 14.64
C GLY A 346 -20.82 7.69 14.84
N VAL A 347 -21.46 6.51 14.77
CA VAL A 347 -20.80 5.20 14.80
C VAL A 347 -20.90 4.54 13.42
N LEU A 348 -19.76 4.12 12.87
CA LEU A 348 -19.69 3.44 11.57
C LEU A 348 -19.20 2.01 11.74
N LEU A 349 -19.96 1.05 11.23
CA LEU A 349 -19.51 -0.32 11.04
C LEU A 349 -19.11 -0.51 9.57
N VAL A 350 -17.89 -0.98 9.32
CA VAL A 350 -17.44 -1.34 7.98
C VAL A 350 -17.11 -2.83 7.94
N PRO A 351 -18.04 -3.68 7.46
CA PRO A 351 -17.74 -5.07 7.14
C PRO A 351 -16.71 -5.11 6.01
N HIS A 352 -15.75 -6.03 6.08
CA HIS A 352 -14.73 -6.20 5.03
C HIS A 352 -13.93 -4.89 4.76
N ALA A 353 -13.50 -4.24 5.83
CA ALA A 353 -12.79 -2.97 5.78
C ALA A 353 -11.41 -3.10 5.11
N GLY A 354 -10.93 -2.00 4.51
CA GLY A 354 -9.61 -1.92 3.87
C GLY A 354 -9.62 -1.92 2.34
N GLU A 355 -10.76 -2.21 1.70
CA GLU A 355 -10.90 -2.19 0.24
C GLU A 355 -11.37 -0.83 -0.28
N HIS A 356 -12.56 -0.41 0.15
CA HIS A 356 -13.14 0.90 -0.19
C HIS A 356 -12.51 2.02 0.64
N LEU A 357 -12.22 3.15 -0.01
CA LEU A 357 -11.85 4.40 0.65
C LEU A 357 -13.12 5.14 1.04
N PHE A 358 -13.15 5.71 2.24
CA PHE A 358 -14.22 6.59 2.68
C PHE A 358 -13.70 8.02 2.77
N CYS A 359 -14.44 8.96 2.20
CA CYS A 359 -14.11 10.38 2.19
C CYS A 359 -15.31 11.21 2.62
N LEU A 360 -15.07 12.37 3.25
CA LEU A 360 -16.13 13.31 3.57
C LEU A 360 -16.56 14.10 2.33
N ALA A 361 -17.85 14.39 2.22
CA ALA A 361 -18.39 15.29 1.20
C ALA A 361 -17.79 16.71 1.29
N ASN A 362 -17.43 17.13 2.50
CA ASN A 362 -16.74 18.39 2.78
C ASN A 362 -15.48 18.10 3.60
N PRO A 363 -14.36 17.74 2.96
CA PRO A 363 -13.14 17.40 3.67
C PRO A 363 -12.55 18.61 4.41
N PRO A 364 -12.06 18.45 5.64
CA PRO A 364 -11.33 19.50 6.36
C PRO A 364 -9.98 19.77 5.68
N GLY A 365 -9.36 20.93 5.94
CA GLY A 365 -8.12 21.33 5.24
C GLY A 365 -6.88 20.45 5.48
N TRP A 366 -6.94 19.50 6.42
CA TRP A 366 -5.90 18.49 6.61
C TRP A 366 -6.07 17.26 5.72
N ALA A 367 -7.29 17.03 5.19
CA ALA A 367 -7.64 15.92 4.31
C ALA A 367 -7.41 16.29 2.84
#